data_AF-A0A7L2I3N4-F1
#
_entry.id   AF-A0A7L2I3N4-F1
#
_cell.length_a   1.000
_cell.length_b   1.000
_cell.length_c   1.000
_cell.angle_alpha   90.00
_cell.angle_beta   90.00
_cell.angle_gamma   90.00
#
_symmetry.space_group_name_H-M   'P 1'
#
loop_
_entity.id
_entity.type
_entity.pdbx_description
1 polymer ?
#
loop_
_entity_poly.entity_id
_entity_poly.type
_entity_poly.pdbx_seq_one_letter_code
_entity_poly.pdbx_strand_id
1 'polypeptide(L)'
;STETIFTPSTTWPESYAVAEVKFFRHMATQAPHNSFHLKCLQACTRILVGTGFSTYALKTVVMHLLTTIPLSSWRRKDFMLRMQGIMRYLRCCLEEKRLDHFFFGNENIPEEIVLPPEFQ
;
A
#
# COMPACT_ATOMS: atom_id res chain seq x y z
N SER A 1 4.63 22.25 -12.48
CA SER A 1 3.29 22.27 -13.09
C SER A 1 2.55 21.04 -12.63
N THR A 2 1.55 21.20 -11.77
CA THR A 2 0.74 20.10 -11.23
C THR A 2 -0.32 19.80 -12.28
N GLU A 3 -0.15 18.73 -13.07
CA GLU A 3 -1.21 18.24 -13.94
C GLU A 3 -2.33 17.69 -13.06
N THR A 4 -3.33 18.53 -12.78
CA THR A 4 -4.61 18.09 -12.26
C THR A 4 -5.24 17.25 -13.36
N ILE A 5 -5.29 15.93 -13.18
CA ILE A 5 -5.98 15.01 -14.08
C ILE A 5 -7.42 15.52 -14.20
N PHE A 6 -7.75 16.09 -15.37
CA PHE A 6 -9.06 16.66 -15.64
C PHE A 6 -10.05 15.50 -15.70
N THR A 7 -10.76 15.26 -14.60
CA THR A 7 -11.91 14.36 -14.60
C THR A 7 -13.08 15.16 -15.14
N PRO A 8 -13.66 14.79 -16.29
CA PRO A 8 -14.90 15.39 -16.78
C PRO A 8 -15.95 15.36 -15.67
N SER A 9 -16.84 16.36 -15.61
CA SER A 9 -17.84 16.50 -14.53
C SER A 9 -18.83 15.32 -14.41
N THR A 10 -18.80 14.38 -15.35
CA THR A 10 -19.64 13.19 -15.43
C THR A 10 -18.89 11.89 -15.08
N THR A 11 -17.60 11.94 -14.73
CA THR A 11 -16.81 10.77 -14.37
C THR A 11 -16.63 10.68 -12.86
N TRP A 12 -17.01 9.55 -12.26
CA TRP A 12 -16.79 9.25 -10.85
C TRP A 12 -15.59 8.32 -10.68
N PRO A 13 -14.54 8.70 -9.95
CA PRO A 13 -13.43 7.80 -9.68
C PRO A 13 -13.87 6.69 -8.74
N GLU A 14 -13.47 5.46 -9.04
CA GLU A 14 -13.72 4.31 -8.20
C GLU A 14 -12.94 4.44 -6.88
N SER A 15 -13.52 3.93 -5.79
CA SER A 15 -12.90 3.91 -4.47
C SER A 15 -12.92 2.51 -3.87
N TYR A 16 -11.74 2.03 -3.48
CA TYR A 16 -11.54 0.74 -2.82
C TYR A 16 -11.29 0.87 -1.32
N ALA A 17 -11.62 2.02 -0.72
CA ALA A 17 -11.29 2.33 0.68
C ALA A 17 -11.80 1.26 1.67
N VAL A 18 -12.97 0.67 1.42
CA VAL A 18 -13.51 -0.41 2.25
C VAL A 18 -12.65 -1.68 2.15
N ALA A 19 -12.22 -2.05 0.94
CA ALA A 19 -11.34 -3.21 0.73
C ALA A 19 -9.96 -2.98 1.36
N GLU A 20 -9.43 -1.76 1.28
CA GLU A 20 -8.17 -1.36 1.94
C GLU A 20 -8.26 -1.49 3.47
N VAL A 21 -9.35 -1.02 4.07
CA VAL A 21 -9.58 -1.16 5.52
C VAL A 21 -9.67 -2.64 5.90
N LYS A 22 -10.39 -3.45 5.12
CA LYS A 22 -10.45 -4.90 5.33
C LYS A 22 -9.07 -5.54 5.22
N PHE A 23 -8.26 -5.14 4.25
CA PHE A 23 -6.88 -5.62 4.09
C PHE A 23 -6.02 -5.34 5.32
N PHE A 24 -5.94 -4.08 5.75
CA PHE A 24 -5.12 -3.73 6.91
C PHE A 24 -5.63 -4.39 8.19
N ARG A 25 -6.94 -4.54 8.35
CA ARG A 25 -7.52 -5.28 9.47
C ARG A 25 -7.11 -6.75 9.44
N HIS A 26 -7.21 -7.41 8.28
CA HIS A 26 -6.77 -8.80 8.11
C HIS A 26 -5.29 -8.96 8.45
N MET A 27 -4.43 -8.07 7.93
CA MET A 27 -2.99 -8.09 8.23
C MET A 27 -2.72 -7.89 9.72
N ALA A 28 -3.46 -6.99 10.38
CA ALA A 28 -3.33 -6.77 11.82
C ALA A 28 -3.78 -7.97 12.65
N THR A 29 -4.80 -8.72 12.22
CA THR A 29 -5.26 -9.94 12.92
C THR A 29 -4.27 -11.09 12.81
N GLN A 30 -3.54 -11.18 11.69
CA GLN A 30 -2.57 -12.26 11.46
C GLN A 30 -1.16 -11.92 11.97
N ALA A 31 -0.87 -10.63 12.17
CA ALA A 31 0.45 -10.20 12.59
C ALA A 31 0.70 -10.46 14.09
N PRO A 32 1.96 -10.69 14.50
CA PRO A 32 2.30 -10.76 15.92
C PRO A 32 1.87 -9.50 16.68
N HIS A 33 1.51 -9.61 17.96
CA HIS A 33 1.04 -8.51 18.81
C HIS A 33 1.95 -7.26 18.83
N ASN A 34 3.22 -7.40 18.46
CA ASN A 34 4.20 -6.32 18.40
C ASN A 34 4.61 -5.95 16.96
N SER A 35 3.72 -6.13 15.98
CA SER A 35 3.97 -5.72 14.61
C SER A 35 4.07 -4.20 14.45
N PHE A 36 4.91 -3.77 13.51
CA PHE A 36 5.32 -2.38 13.27
C PHE A 36 4.96 -1.90 11.87
N HIS A 37 4.24 -2.69 11.06
CA HIS A 37 3.88 -2.32 9.68
C HIS A 37 3.15 -0.97 9.58
N LEU A 38 2.16 -0.70 10.44
CA LEU A 38 1.47 0.60 10.45
C LEU A 38 2.41 1.75 10.86
N LYS A 39 3.35 1.50 11.78
CA LYS A 39 4.35 2.50 12.19
C LYS A 39 5.33 2.80 11.05
N CYS A 40 5.71 1.79 10.27
CA CYS A 40 6.50 1.98 9.04
C CYS A 40 5.74 2.87 8.04
N LEU A 41 4.46 2.58 7.78
CA LEU A 41 3.64 3.38 6.90
C LEU A 41 3.54 4.83 7.39
N GLN A 42 3.21 5.05 8.66
CA GLN A 42 3.12 6.38 9.26
C GLN A 42 4.43 7.16 9.17
N ALA A 43 5.57 6.48 9.41
CA ALA A 43 6.89 7.11 9.27
C ALA A 43 7.16 7.49 7.80
N CYS A 44 6.90 6.61 6.85
CA CYS A 44 7.05 6.88 5.42
C CYS A 44 6.19 8.07 4.97
N THR A 45 4.91 8.11 5.36
CA THR A 45 4.02 9.22 4.98
C THR A 45 4.50 10.54 5.55
N ARG A 46 5.11 10.55 6.74
CA ARG A 46 5.69 11.74 7.37
C ARG A 46 6.98 12.20 6.68
N ILE A 47 7.87 11.27 6.37
CA ILE A 47 9.16 11.55 5.73
C ILE A 47 8.98 12.11 4.32
N LEU A 48 7.97 11.61 3.60
CA LEU A 48 7.75 11.96 2.20
C LEU A 48 6.75 13.12 2.01
N VAL A 49 6.31 13.77 3.10
CA VAL A 49 5.56 15.03 2.96
C VAL A 49 6.42 16.06 2.20
N GLY A 50 5.83 16.69 1.19
CA GLY A 50 6.51 17.72 0.39
C GLY A 50 7.37 17.20 -0.77
N THR A 51 7.47 15.88 -0.95
CA THR A 51 8.25 15.27 -2.05
C THR A 51 7.45 15.03 -3.34
N GLY A 52 6.17 15.40 -3.37
CA GLY A 52 5.28 15.14 -4.50
C GLY A 52 4.67 13.73 -4.54
N PHE A 53 5.12 12.82 -3.67
CA PHE A 53 4.52 11.49 -3.54
C PHE A 53 3.16 11.56 -2.86
N SER A 54 2.17 10.90 -3.46
CA SER A 54 0.87 10.71 -2.84
C SER A 54 0.97 9.73 -1.66
N THR A 55 0.27 10.04 -0.58
CA THR A 55 0.06 9.11 0.54
C THR A 55 -0.57 7.79 0.05
N TYR A 56 -1.38 7.85 -1.00
CA TYR A 56 -1.98 6.67 -1.63
C TYR A 56 -0.91 5.75 -2.23
N ALA A 57 0.07 6.29 -2.97
CA ALA A 57 1.15 5.51 -3.56
C ALA A 57 1.96 4.77 -2.48
N LEU A 58 2.26 5.44 -1.36
CA LEU A 58 2.97 4.81 -0.25
C LEU A 58 2.17 3.70 0.42
N LYS A 59 0.86 3.92 0.60
CA LYS A 59 -0.05 2.91 1.12
C LYS A 59 -0.04 1.68 0.19
N THR A 60 -0.16 1.86 -1.12
CA THR A 60 -0.10 0.77 -2.12
C THR A 60 1.21 0.00 -2.06
N VAL A 61 2.36 0.69 -1.96
CA VAL A 61 3.67 0.03 -1.80
C VAL A 61 3.71 -0.82 -0.52
N VAL A 62 3.22 -0.31 0.60
CA VAL A 62 3.19 -1.08 1.85
C VAL A 62 2.25 -2.27 1.75
N MET A 63 1.11 -2.16 1.06
CA MET A 63 0.20 -3.28 0.84
C MET A 63 0.88 -4.41 0.02
N HIS A 64 1.57 -4.08 -1.07
CA HIS A 64 2.36 -5.06 -1.85
C HIS A 64 3.49 -5.71 -1.04
N LEU A 65 4.12 -4.96 -0.14
CA LEU A 65 5.16 -5.52 0.73
C LEU A 65 4.59 -6.42 1.83
N LEU A 66 3.36 -6.16 2.30
CA LEU A 66 2.68 -6.98 3.30
C LEU A 66 2.27 -8.35 2.76
N THR A 67 2.03 -8.48 1.45
CA THR A 67 1.73 -9.78 0.81
C THR A 67 2.98 -10.59 0.49
N THR A 68 4.13 -9.93 0.30
CA THR A 68 5.38 -10.61 -0.11
C THR A 68 6.35 -10.88 1.03
N ILE A 69 6.26 -10.15 2.15
CA ILE A 69 7.12 -10.32 3.32
C ILE A 69 6.33 -10.96 4.46
N PRO A 70 6.80 -12.07 5.05
CA PRO A 70 6.13 -12.71 6.18
C PRO A 70 5.84 -11.73 7.31
N LEU A 71 4.61 -11.75 7.85
CA LEU A 71 4.18 -10.83 8.92
C LEU A 71 5.05 -10.88 10.19
N SER A 72 5.69 -12.02 10.44
CA SER A 72 6.68 -12.21 11.51
C SER A 72 7.95 -11.36 11.36
N SER A 73 8.21 -10.84 10.15
CA SER A 73 9.35 -9.98 9.77
C SER A 73 9.01 -8.49 9.81
N TRP A 74 7.87 -8.13 10.41
CA TRP A 74 7.43 -6.74 10.62
C TRP A 74 7.51 -6.35 12.09
N ARG A 75 8.48 -6.87 12.86
CA ARG A 75 8.65 -6.51 14.28
C ARG A 75 9.44 -5.22 14.43
N ARG A 76 9.44 -4.65 15.64
CA ARG A 76 10.23 -3.45 15.98
C ARG A 76 11.69 -3.53 15.53
N LYS A 77 12.34 -4.68 15.75
CA LYS A 77 13.75 -4.90 15.39
C LYS A 77 14.00 -4.85 13.88
N ASP A 78 12.98 -5.15 13.09
CA ASP A 78 13.05 -5.17 11.62
C ASP A 78 12.70 -3.81 11.01
N PHE A 79 12.35 -2.80 11.83
CA PHE A 79 11.82 -1.51 11.38
C PHE A 79 12.71 -0.83 10.32
N MET A 80 14.01 -0.68 10.58
CA MET A 80 14.92 -0.06 9.61
C MET A 80 15.00 -0.85 8.30
N LEU A 81 15.02 -2.17 8.38
CA LEU A 81 15.03 -3.04 7.20
C LEU A 81 13.72 -2.90 6.39
N ARG A 82 12.58 -2.75 7.06
CA ARG A 82 11.30 -2.49 6.39
C ARG A 82 11.26 -1.10 5.74
N MET A 83 11.78 -0.07 6.40
CA MET A 83 11.89 1.27 5.81
C MET A 83 12.76 1.25 4.54
N GLN A 84 13.91 0.59 4.58
CA GLN A 84 14.74 0.40 3.38
C GLN A 84 14.01 -0.38 2.29
N GLY A 85 13.28 -1.44 2.66
CA GLY A 85 12.44 -2.21 1.73
C GLY A 85 11.40 -1.34 1.02
N ILE A 86 10.70 -0.48 1.76
CA ILE A 86 9.71 0.46 1.23
C ILE A 86 10.37 1.43 0.25
N MET A 87 11.49 2.06 0.64
CA MET A 87 12.19 3.02 -0.21
C MET A 87 12.77 2.35 -1.48
N ARG A 88 13.26 1.11 -1.36
CA ARG A 88 13.73 0.33 -2.50
C ARG A 88 12.60 0.01 -3.47
N TYR A 89 11.47 -0.48 -2.96
CA TYR A 89 10.31 -0.80 -3.80
C TYR A 89 9.81 0.47 -4.51
N LEU A 90 9.69 1.58 -3.78
CA LEU A 90 9.30 2.86 -4.36
C LEU A 90 10.26 3.32 -5.47
N ARG A 91 11.58 3.15 -5.26
CA ARG A 91 12.57 3.45 -6.30
C ARG A 91 12.35 2.59 -7.55
N CYS A 92 12.14 1.29 -7.41
CA CYS A 92 11.85 0.41 -8.54
C CYS A 92 10.59 0.85 -9.28
N CYS A 93 9.53 1.24 -8.58
CA CYS A 93 8.33 1.79 -9.21
C CYS A 93 8.59 3.05 -10.03
N LEU A 94 9.54 3.89 -9.61
CA LEU A 94 9.92 5.10 -10.34
C LEU A 94 10.75 4.78 -11.57
N GLU A 95 11.71 3.85 -11.44
CA GLU A 95 12.55 3.37 -12.54
C GLU A 95 11.69 2.75 -13.65
N GLU A 96 10.73 1.90 -13.26
CA GLU A 96 9.78 1.25 -14.17
C GLU A 96 8.59 2.13 -14.57
N LYS A 97 8.46 3.32 -13.97
CA LYS A 97 7.31 4.23 -14.11
C LYS A 97 5.96 3.53 -13.91
N ARG A 98 5.92 2.57 -12.99
CA ARG A 98 4.79 1.66 -12.80
C ARG A 98 4.62 1.31 -11.33
N LEU A 99 3.39 1.51 -10.84
CA LEU A 99 2.92 1.03 -9.55
C LEU A 99 1.54 0.45 -9.78
N ASP A 100 1.44 -0.88 -9.79
CA ASP A 100 0.17 -1.55 -10.04
C ASP A 100 -0.81 -1.30 -8.88
N HIS A 101 -2.09 -1.15 -9.23
CA HIS A 101 -3.14 -1.08 -8.24
C HIS A 101 -3.17 -2.35 -7.40
N PHE A 102 -3.22 -2.22 -6.07
CA PHE A 102 -3.06 -3.38 -5.19
C PHE A 102 -4.12 -4.47 -5.41
N PHE A 103 -5.36 -4.08 -5.74
CA PHE A 103 -6.48 -5.00 -5.89
C PHE A 103 -6.65 -5.61 -7.29
N PHE A 104 -5.89 -5.14 -8.29
CA PHE A 104 -6.05 -5.59 -9.67
C PHE A 104 -4.79 -6.32 -10.14
N GLY A 105 -4.96 -7.53 -10.69
CA GLY A 105 -3.85 -8.35 -11.19
C GLY A 105 -2.87 -8.83 -10.11
N ASN A 106 -3.25 -8.73 -8.83
CA ASN A 106 -2.44 -9.20 -7.71
C ASN A 106 -2.99 -10.52 -7.18
N GLU A 107 -2.29 -11.60 -7.50
CA GLU A 107 -2.65 -12.97 -7.09
C GLU A 107 -2.43 -13.24 -5.59
N ASN A 108 -1.79 -12.31 -4.87
CA ASN A 108 -1.45 -12.47 -3.45
C ASN A 108 -2.43 -11.76 -2.50
N ILE A 109 -3.60 -11.34 -2.99
CA ILE A 109 -4.63 -10.74 -2.14
C ILE A 109 -5.27 -11.86 -1.30
N PRO A 110 -5.41 -11.67 0.04
CA PRO A 110 -6.13 -12.62 0.88
C PRO A 110 -7.55 -12.89 0.38
N GLU A 111 -7.96 -14.16 0.32
CA GLU A 111 -9.28 -14.59 -0.20
C GLU A 111 -10.46 -13.97 0.58
N GLU A 112 -10.25 -13.58 1.84
CA GLU A 112 -11.26 -12.91 2.65
C GLU A 112 -11.59 -11.49 2.19
N ILE A 113 -10.80 -10.93 1.27
CA ILE A 113 -11.01 -9.61 0.68
C ILE A 113 -11.73 -9.78 -0.65
N VAL A 114 -13.04 -10.02 -0.54
CA VAL A 114 -13.93 -10.07 -1.68
C VAL A 114 -14.15 -8.65 -2.22
N LEU A 115 -13.74 -8.43 -3.46
CA LEU A 115 -14.11 -7.26 -4.24
C LEU A 115 -15.55 -7.41 -4.75
N PRO A 116 -16.26 -6.30 -5.04
CA PRO A 116 -17.57 -6.39 -5.69
C PRO A 116 -17.48 -7.23 -6.98
N PRO A 117 -18.52 -7.99 -7.34
CA PRO A 117 -18.48 -8.94 -8.47
C PRO A 117 -18.09 -8.31 -9.80
N GLU A 118 -18.35 -7.01 -9.97
CA GLU A 118 -18.00 -6.24 -11.16
C GLU A 118 -16.48 -6.04 -11.32
N PHE A 119 -15.70 -6.36 -10.29
CA PHE A 119 -14.25 -6.16 -10.20
C PHE A 119 -13.47 -7.43 -9.84
N GLN A 120 -14.11 -8.61 -9.87
CA GLN A 120 -13.47 -9.92 -9.75
C GLN A 120 -13.08 -10.45 -11.13
#